data_AF-A0A7W4CRJ4-F1
#
_entry.id   AF-A0A7W4CRJ4-F1
#
_cell.length_a   1.000
_cell.length_b   1.000
_cell.length_c   1.000
_cell.angle_alpha   90.00
_cell.angle_beta   90.00
_cell.angle_gamma   90.00
#
_symmetry.space_group_name_H-M   'P 1'
#
loop_
_entity.id
_entity.type
_entity.pdbx_description
1 polymer ?
#
loop_
_entity_poly.entity_id
_entity_poly.type
_entity_poly.pdbx_seq_one_letter_code
_entity_poly.pdbx_strand_id
1 'polypeptide(L)' 'MRMFSNLNLDGQTPTRVQPARGSWGPRGVPGTRWKKFQRIIVPVITVAIATGLFFLGRMFYLILTGG' A
#
# COMPACT_ATOMS: atom_id res chain seq x y z
N MET A 1 -26.13 -18.77 -8.90
CA MET A 1 -25.79 -19.55 -7.68
C MET A 1 -24.74 -18.77 -6.91
N ARG A 2 -25.09 -18.23 -5.73
CA ARG A 2 -24.18 -17.41 -4.90
C ARG A 2 -23.52 -18.34 -3.87
N MET A 3 -22.29 -18.79 -4.13
CA MET A 3 -21.56 -19.76 -3.30
C MET A 3 -20.79 -19.13 -2.13
N PHE A 4 -21.34 -18.11 -1.48
CA PHE A 4 -20.73 -17.56 -0.26
C PHE A 4 -21.82 -17.42 0.79
N SER A 5 -21.77 -18.26 1.82
CA SER A 5 -22.61 -18.10 3.00
C SER A 5 -22.14 -16.85 3.75
N ASN A 6 -23.09 -16.07 4.26
CA ASN A 6 -22.82 -14.88 5.06
C ASN A 6 -22.35 -15.34 6.45
N LEU A 7 -21.11 -15.82 6.51
CA LEU A 7 -20.53 -16.48 7.67
C LEU A 7 -20.19 -15.44 8.73
N ASN A 8 -21.04 -15.37 9.76
CA ASN A 8 -20.85 -14.52 10.92
C ASN A 8 -19.79 -15.13 11.86
N LEU A 9 -18.57 -14.58 11.83
CA LEU A 9 -17.42 -15.02 12.64
C LEU A 9 -17.41 -14.45 14.07
N ASP A 10 -18.38 -13.59 14.40
CA ASP A 10 -18.56 -12.96 15.71
C ASP A 10 -19.78 -13.49 16.47
N GLY A 11 -20.55 -14.41 15.86
CA GLY A 11 -21.70 -15.07 16.49
C GLY A 11 -21.29 -16.10 17.55
N GLN A 12 -22.26 -16.53 18.38
CA GLN A 12 -22.10 -17.59 19.37
C GLN A 12 -21.86 -18.95 18.70
N THR A 13 -20.65 -19.17 18.20
CA THR A 13 -20.18 -20.44 17.66
C THR A 13 -19.35 -21.17 18.73
N PRO A 14 -19.48 -22.49 18.88
CA PRO A 14 -18.70 -23.25 19.86
C PRO A 14 -17.21 -23.02 19.65
N THR A 15 -16.43 -22.88 20.74
CA THR A 15 -15.00 -22.54 20.72
C THR A 15 -14.14 -23.48 19.85
N ARG A 16 -14.63 -24.71 19.63
CA ARG A 16 -13.98 -25.73 18.78
C ARG A 16 -14.15 -25.49 17.27
N VAL A 17 -15.16 -24.74 16.87
CA VAL A 17 -15.52 -24.44 15.48
C VAL A 17 -15.15 -23.00 15.11
N GLN A 18 -14.78 -22.18 16.10
CA GLN A 18 -14.17 -20.89 15.83
C GLN A 18 -12.84 -21.13 15.12
N PRO A 19 -12.68 -20.67 13.86
CA PRO A 19 -11.37 -20.71 13.22
C PRO A 19 -10.44 -19.92 14.12
N ALA A 20 -9.36 -20.53 14.59
CA ALA A 20 -8.42 -19.87 15.48
C ALA A 20 -8.02 -18.53 14.84
N ARG A 21 -8.45 -17.41 15.45
CA ARG A 21 -8.10 -16.05 15.00
C ARG A 21 -6.57 -15.96 15.06
N GLY A 22 -5.92 -16.26 13.95
CA GLY A 22 -4.46 -16.36 13.86
C GLY A 22 -3.94 -17.51 12.99
N SER A 23 -4.63 -18.67 12.90
CA SER A 23 -4.11 -19.82 12.13
C SER A 23 -4.35 -19.69 10.62
N TRP A 24 -5.47 -19.08 10.23
CA TRP A 24 -5.81 -18.67 8.86
C TRP A 24 -5.40 -17.22 8.55
N GLY A 25 -4.64 -16.58 9.45
CA GLY A 25 -4.07 -15.27 9.20
C GLY A 25 -3.12 -15.35 8.00
N PRO A 26 -3.27 -14.51 6.96
CA PRO A 26 -2.45 -14.62 5.77
C PRO A 26 -0.98 -14.37 6.10
N ARG A 27 -0.19 -15.44 6.21
CA ARG A 27 1.26 -15.40 6.54
C ARG A 27 2.12 -14.65 5.51
N GLY A 28 1.51 -14.12 4.46
CA GLY A 28 2.17 -13.32 3.42
C GLY A 28 1.42 -12.05 3.03
N VAL A 29 0.37 -11.63 3.74
CA VAL A 29 -0.28 -10.34 3.43
C VAL A 29 0.40 -9.25 4.24
N PRO A 30 0.99 -8.24 3.58
CA PRO A 30 1.57 -7.09 4.26
C PRO A 30 0.53 -6.47 5.19
N GLY A 31 0.93 -6.19 6.43
CA GLY A 31 0.07 -5.55 7.42
C GLY A 31 -0.56 -4.26 6.88
N THR A 32 -1.78 -3.95 7.33
CA THR A 32 -2.55 -2.78 6.88
C THR A 32 -1.81 -1.45 7.06
N ARG A 33 -0.98 -1.33 8.11
CA ARG A 33 -0.13 -0.17 8.36
C ARG A 33 0.95 0.02 7.28
N TRP A 34 1.56 -1.08 6.80
CA TRP A 34 2.55 -1.05 5.73
C TRP A 34 1.95 -0.59 4.41
N LYS A 35 0.76 -1.09 4.06
CA LYS A 35 0.02 -0.65 2.87
C LYS A 35 -0.32 0.84 2.92
N LYS A 36 -0.70 1.37 4.09
CA LYS A 36 -1.01 2.79 4.26
C LYS A 36 0.22 3.68 4.08
N PHE A 37 1.35 3.26 4.66
CA PHE A 37 2.61 4.00 4.55
C PHE A 37 3.14 4.03 3.11
N GLN A 38 3.10 2.89 2.42
CA GLN A 38 3.52 2.80 1.01
C GLN A 38 2.67 3.70 0.09
N ARG A 39 1.35 3.80 0.33
CA ARG A 39 0.47 4.68 -0.46
C ARG A 39 0.81 6.16 -0.37
N ILE A 40 1.44 6.59 0.72
CA ILE A 40 1.80 8.01 0.92
C ILE A 40 3.23 8.25 0.44
N ILE A 41 4.16 7.36 0.76
CA ILE A 41 5.58 7.59 0.46
C ILE A 41 5.92 7.43 -1.02
N VAL A 42 5.31 6.47 -1.70
CA VAL A 42 5.57 6.26 -3.14
C VAL A 42 5.29 7.53 -3.96
N PRO A 43 4.08 8.14 -3.92
CA PRO A 43 3.84 9.35 -4.72
C PRO A 43 4.71 10.53 -4.29
N VAL A 44 4.98 10.69 -2.99
CA VAL A 44 5.86 11.78 -2.49
C VAL A 44 7.27 11.66 -3.05
N ILE A 45 7.87 10.47 -2.99
CA ILE A 45 9.22 10.23 -3.53
C ILE A 45 9.22 10.43 -5.04
N THR A 46 8.21 9.91 -5.75
CA THR A 46 8.11 10.06 -7.21
C THR A 46 8.08 11.54 -7.62
N VAL A 47 7.26 12.36 -6.96
CA VAL A 47 7.18 13.80 -7.24
C VAL A 47 8.51 14.49 -6.91
N ALA A 48 9.12 14.18 -5.76
CA ALA A 48 10.42 14.77 -5.39
C ALA A 48 11.51 14.48 -6.43
N ILE A 49 11.60 13.24 -6.92
CA ILE A 49 12.56 12.85 -7.96
C ILE A 49 12.26 13.59 -9.27
N ALA A 50 11.00 13.61 -9.71
CA ALA A 50 10.60 14.30 -10.94
C ALA A 50 10.92 15.80 -10.90
N THR A 51 10.62 16.45 -9.77
CA THR A 51 10.97 17.86 -9.55
C THR A 51 12.47 18.09 -9.57
N GLY A 52 13.26 17.23 -8.91
CA GLY A 52 14.72 17.31 -8.93
C GLY A 52 15.30 17.19 -10.35
N LEU A 53 14.84 16.21 -11.12
CA LEU A 53 15.25 16.02 -12.52
C LEU A 53 14.85 17.21 -13.41
N PHE A 54 13.66 17.78 -13.18
CA PHE A 54 13.21 18.97 -13.91
C PHE A 54 14.13 20.17 -13.66
N PHE A 55 14.46 20.47 -12.39
CA PHE A 55 15.37 21.57 -12.07
C PHE A 55 16.78 21.33 -12.59
N LEU A 56 17.27 20.09 -12.55
CA LEU A 56 18.55 19.73 -13.11
C LEU A 56 18.58 19.99 -14.62
N GLY A 57 17.57 19.52 -15.36
CA GLY A 57 17.44 19.79 -16.80
C GLY A 57 17.32 21.29 -17.10
N ARG A 58 16.53 22.02 -16.31
CA ARG A 58 16.39 23.48 -16.44
C ARG A 58 17.71 24.22 -16.23
N MET A 59 18.53 23.80 -15.26
CA MET A 59 19.85 24.38 -15.02
C MET A 59 20.75 24.23 -16.24
N PHE A 60 20.82 23.02 -16.81
CA PHE A 60 21.59 22.79 -18.04
C PHE A 60 21.04 23.60 -19.22
N TYR A 61 19.71 23.66 -19.36
CA TYR A 61 19.07 24.44 -20.41
C TYR A 61 19.50 25.91 -20.32
N LEU A 62 19.45 26.53 -19.15
CA LEU A 62 19.87 27.94 -18.97
C LEU A 62 21.35 28.15 -19.28
N ILE A 63 22.23 27.26 -18.81
CA ILE A 63 23.66 27.32 -19.09
C ILE A 63 23.93 27.24 -20.61
N LEU A 64 23.21 26.35 -21.32
CA LEU A 64 23.42 26.10 -22.74
C LEU A 64 22.77 27.15 -23.65
N THR A 65 21.64 27.73 -23.23
CA THR A 65 20.94 28.77 -24.00
C THR A 65 21.38 30.19 -23.65
N GLY A 66 22.43 30.33 -22.83
CA GLY A 66 23.02 31.62 -22.51
C GLY A 66 22.14 32.49 -21.60
N GLY A 67 21.41 31.85 -20.67
CA GLY A 67 20.85 32.55 -19.52
C GLY A 67 21.93 33.21 -18.67
#